data_AF-A0A953AS92-F1
#
_entry.id   AF-A0A953AS92-F1
#
_cell.length_a   1.000
_cell.length_b   1.000
_cell.length_c   1.000
_cell.angle_alpha   90.00
_cell.angle_beta   90.00
_cell.angle_gamma   90.00
#
_symmetry.space_group_name_H-M   'P 1'
#
loop_
_entity.id
_entity.type
_entity.pdbx_description
1 polymer ?
#
loop_
_entity_poly.entity_id
_entity_poly.type
_entity_poly.pdbx_seq_one_letter_code
_entity_poly.pdbx_strand_id
1 'polypeptide(L)'
;MPRVLLPSFALVCALIWTGCPNRNGNGNQNTDGGAPSDFVGRACNVDAECGDLRCDTIRHQCICLSDESCKVADPNAPPRYCNNYTGLCVEEISGCRSDSDCDPTEYCDSSIRSCRPKKSFCAPCSADHECGGVDDHCIEDPNLGDMFCATACTRDADCPRGASCQDKNGILQCWPAPNPITPNEPSTCRTFKGCTPDSLRTCNSNADCAELGDQRCDAAQGRCVAIEQVCPFGTVCDPRAKICVAECSADADCGDPVLHCVNRVCEPVNECTADDQCPANKVCSIPVGQTTGQCVPFCQTDQECPIGQICKRGEDNRYRCTPGCATNANCPLDQRCNTAQQVCEGPVVGTARTCQATPACNTCEVCDPTRSECVSAKLGGFPHCQPCTPGPNACPGGACVLTDDGSTFCAQFCGTNGVECPQGFACLGLSGGTQSVCVPSDRRCAGKCP
;
A
#
# COMPACT_ATOMS: atom_id res chain seq x y z
N MET A 1 -78.89 -18.66 -13.26
CA MET A 1 -78.92 -18.70 -11.78
C MET A 1 -77.86 -17.74 -11.24
N PRO A 2 -78.14 -17.09 -10.10
CA PRO A 2 -77.86 -15.66 -9.83
C PRO A 2 -76.57 -15.51 -8.97
N ARG A 3 -76.04 -14.35 -8.57
CA ARG A 3 -76.56 -13.13 -7.87
C ARG A 3 -75.39 -12.09 -7.86
N VAL A 4 -75.55 -10.78 -8.15
CA VAL A 4 -76.00 -9.67 -7.25
C VAL A 4 -74.91 -9.34 -6.20
N LEU A 5 -74.41 -8.12 -5.88
CA LEU A 5 -74.79 -6.71 -6.06
C LEU A 5 -73.57 -5.79 -5.72
N LEU A 6 -73.54 -4.58 -6.30
CA LEU A 6 -72.82 -3.34 -5.92
C LEU A 6 -73.32 -2.79 -4.54
N PRO A 7 -72.69 -1.80 -3.83
CA PRO A 7 -72.25 -0.51 -4.40
C PRO A 7 -71.10 0.29 -3.74
N SER A 8 -70.79 1.40 -4.39
CA SER A 8 -69.89 2.51 -4.09
C SER A 8 -70.11 3.21 -2.72
N PHE A 9 -69.02 3.68 -2.11
CA PHE A 9 -69.01 4.87 -1.26
C PHE A 9 -67.71 5.65 -1.47
N ALA A 10 -67.84 6.92 -1.88
CA ALA A 10 -66.78 7.90 -1.89
C ALA A 10 -66.50 8.34 -0.44
N LEU A 11 -65.22 8.36 -0.06
CA LEU A 11 -64.77 9.00 1.18
C LEU A 11 -63.70 10.04 0.85
N VAL A 12 -64.11 11.29 0.91
CA VAL A 12 -63.25 12.48 0.94
C VAL A 12 -62.66 12.56 2.35
N CYS A 13 -61.39 12.21 2.52
CA CYS A 13 -60.64 12.49 3.74
C CYS A 13 -59.96 13.86 3.61
N ALA A 14 -60.64 14.89 4.12
CA ALA A 14 -60.02 16.16 4.46
C ALA A 14 -59.23 15.97 5.76
N LEU A 15 -57.90 15.89 5.68
CA LEU A 15 -57.02 16.01 6.84
C LEU A 15 -56.86 17.49 7.18
N ILE A 16 -57.63 17.91 8.18
CA ILE A 16 -57.51 19.18 8.87
C ILE A 16 -56.18 19.13 9.63
N TRP A 17 -55.17 19.87 9.16
CA TRP A 17 -54.01 20.22 9.96
C TRP A 17 -54.48 21.19 11.05
N THR A 18 -54.64 20.69 12.28
CA THR A 18 -54.67 21.55 13.46
C THR A 18 -53.26 22.08 13.67
N GLY A 19 -52.99 23.26 13.13
CA GLY A 19 -51.80 24.03 13.46
C GLY A 19 -51.73 24.24 14.96
N CYS A 20 -50.62 23.87 15.58
CA CYS A 20 -50.27 24.35 16.90
C CYS A 20 -50.27 25.89 16.88
N PRO A 21 -50.86 26.56 17.87
CA PRO A 21 -50.85 28.01 17.91
C PRO A 21 -49.40 28.47 17.95
N ASN A 22 -49.02 29.24 16.93
CA ASN A 22 -47.77 29.98 16.89
C ASN A 22 -47.79 30.93 18.11
N ARG A 23 -47.14 30.50 19.19
CA ARG A 23 -47.00 31.31 20.38
C ARG A 23 -46.00 32.40 20.01
N ASN A 24 -46.56 33.53 19.56
CA ASN A 24 -45.88 34.82 19.50
C ASN A 24 -45.49 35.19 20.94
N GLY A 25 -44.42 34.56 21.41
CA GLY A 25 -43.72 34.88 22.64
C GLY A 25 -42.83 36.06 22.38
N ASN A 26 -43.44 37.25 22.29
CA ASN A 26 -42.76 38.49 22.60
C ASN A 26 -42.53 38.48 24.13
N GLY A 27 -41.53 37.72 24.56
CA GLY A 27 -41.14 37.56 25.95
C GLY A 27 -39.64 37.71 26.02
N ASN A 28 -39.21 38.79 26.66
CA ASN A 28 -37.84 39.07 27.10
C ASN A 28 -36.92 37.84 27.02
N GLN A 29 -36.04 37.82 26.03
CA GLN A 29 -34.78 37.11 26.15
C GLN A 29 -34.02 37.77 27.32
N ASN A 30 -34.21 37.24 28.52
CA ASN A 30 -33.19 37.40 29.55
C ASN A 30 -31.91 36.82 28.94
N THR A 31 -30.96 37.70 28.67
CA THR A 31 -29.61 37.42 28.18
C THR A 31 -28.75 36.72 29.24
N ASP A 32 -29.35 35.84 30.05
CA ASP A 32 -28.67 34.88 30.93
C ASP A 32 -28.26 33.62 30.14
N GLY A 33 -28.06 33.77 28.83
CA GLY A 33 -27.40 32.77 28.01
C GLY A 33 -25.92 32.78 28.37
N GLY A 34 -25.58 32.02 29.41
CA GLY A 34 -24.19 31.72 29.76
C GLY A 34 -23.42 31.24 28.53
N ALA A 35 -22.10 31.32 28.58
CA ALA A 35 -21.27 30.76 27.52
C ALA A 35 -21.59 29.27 27.35
N PRO A 36 -21.37 28.66 26.17
CA PRO A 36 -21.59 27.22 25.96
C PRO A 36 -20.96 26.33 27.04
N SER A 37 -19.83 26.77 27.61
CA SER A 37 -19.16 26.13 28.75
C SER A 37 -20.02 25.98 30.00
N ASP A 38 -20.97 26.90 30.22
CA ASP A 38 -21.83 26.96 31.41
C ASP A 38 -22.95 25.91 31.36
N PHE A 39 -23.20 25.34 30.17
CA PHE A 39 -24.20 24.28 29.97
C PHE A 39 -23.61 22.87 30.05
N VAL A 40 -22.29 22.70 29.93
CA VAL A 40 -21.67 21.36 29.96
C VAL A 40 -21.84 20.73 31.36
N GLY A 41 -22.39 19.51 31.40
CA GLY A 41 -22.73 18.80 32.63
C GLY A 41 -24.10 19.19 33.22
N ARG A 42 -24.82 20.17 32.64
CA ARG A 42 -26.18 20.51 33.04
C ARG A 42 -27.14 19.38 32.72
N ALA A 43 -28.12 19.14 33.58
CA ALA A 43 -29.13 18.12 33.35
C ALA A 43 -30.01 18.45 32.12
N CYS A 44 -30.33 17.44 31.31
CA CYS A 44 -31.16 17.56 30.11
C CYS A 44 -31.99 16.30 29.83
N ASN A 45 -33.05 16.48 29.04
CA ASN A 45 -33.87 15.41 28.47
C ASN A 45 -33.81 15.38 26.94
N VAL A 46 -33.57 16.53 26.30
CA VAL A 46 -33.49 16.71 24.85
C VAL A 46 -32.44 17.75 24.48
N ASP A 47 -31.92 17.68 23.26
CA ASP A 47 -30.86 18.58 22.77
C ASP A 47 -31.26 20.07 22.85
N ALA A 48 -32.55 20.40 22.69
CA ALA A 48 -33.05 21.77 22.79
C ALA A 48 -32.82 22.44 24.16
N GLU A 49 -32.56 21.66 25.22
CA GLU A 49 -32.24 22.18 26.55
C GLU A 49 -30.75 22.51 26.73
N CYS A 50 -29.91 22.12 25.76
CA CYS A 50 -28.46 22.17 25.83
C CYS A 50 -27.82 23.26 24.94
N GLY A 51 -28.61 24.04 24.21
CA GLY A 51 -28.10 25.06 23.29
C GLY A 51 -27.33 24.43 22.12
N ASP A 52 -26.06 24.82 21.94
CA ASP A 52 -25.17 24.28 20.89
C ASP A 52 -24.54 22.92 21.28
N LEU A 53 -24.81 22.44 22.49
CA LEU A 53 -24.35 21.15 22.99
C LEU A 53 -25.38 20.05 22.68
N ARG A 54 -24.99 18.79 22.87
CA ARG A 54 -25.88 17.63 22.71
C ARG A 54 -26.30 17.09 24.07
N CYS A 55 -27.54 16.62 24.21
CA CYS A 55 -28.00 15.90 25.39
C CYS A 55 -27.61 14.42 25.29
N ASP A 56 -26.80 13.94 26.24
CA ASP A 56 -26.63 12.51 26.48
C ASP A 56 -27.89 11.98 27.17
N THR A 57 -28.77 11.33 26.40
CA THR A 57 -30.06 10.81 26.88
C THR A 57 -29.92 9.67 27.88
N ILE A 58 -28.74 9.06 28.02
CA ILE A 58 -28.48 8.00 29.01
C ILE A 58 -28.07 8.63 30.34
N ARG A 59 -27.19 9.63 30.29
CA ARG A 59 -26.69 10.34 31.49
C ARG A 59 -27.59 11.51 31.90
N HIS A 60 -28.52 11.91 31.05
CA HIS A 60 -29.35 13.11 31.18
C HIS A 60 -28.49 14.36 31.38
N GLN A 61 -27.40 14.51 30.61
CA GLN A 61 -26.45 15.61 30.74
C GLN A 61 -26.07 16.21 29.39
N CYS A 62 -25.96 17.54 29.32
CA CYS A 62 -25.43 18.22 28.14
C CYS A 62 -23.92 17.97 28.04
N ILE A 63 -23.49 17.45 26.89
CA ILE A 63 -22.10 17.08 26.63
C ILE A 63 -21.46 18.00 25.58
N CYS A 64 -20.17 18.28 25.77
CA CYS A 64 -19.37 19.01 24.80
C CYS A 64 -19.18 18.20 23.50
N LEU A 65 -19.13 18.90 22.36
CA LEU A 65 -18.92 18.30 21.03
C LEU A 65 -17.52 18.62 20.47
N SER A 66 -16.89 19.67 20.97
CA SER A 66 -15.55 20.11 20.59
C SER A 66 -14.92 20.94 21.72
N ASP A 67 -13.64 21.28 21.58
CA ASP A 67 -12.96 22.20 22.50
C ASP A 67 -13.55 23.61 22.48
N GLU A 68 -14.15 24.01 21.36
CA GLU A 68 -14.85 25.29 21.26
C GLU A 68 -15.98 25.39 22.27
N SER A 69 -16.68 24.28 22.50
CA SER A 69 -17.76 24.17 23.50
C SER A 69 -17.26 24.38 24.95
N CYS A 70 -15.96 24.23 25.19
CA CYS A 70 -15.33 24.34 26.50
C CYS A 70 -14.60 25.66 26.72
N LYS A 71 -14.59 26.57 25.73
CA LYS A 71 -14.00 27.89 25.90
C LYS A 71 -14.76 28.70 26.94
N VAL A 72 -14.04 29.12 27.97
CA VAL A 72 -14.53 30.01 29.01
C VAL A 72 -14.40 31.46 28.53
N ALA A 73 -15.40 32.29 28.83
CA ALA A 73 -15.42 33.69 28.43
C ALA A 73 -14.33 34.54 29.12
N ASP A 74 -13.84 34.10 30.29
CA ASP A 74 -12.72 34.75 30.98
C ASP A 74 -11.39 34.35 30.33
N PRO A 75 -10.65 35.29 29.70
CA PRO A 75 -9.36 35.00 29.07
C PRO A 75 -8.26 34.60 30.05
N ASN A 76 -8.46 34.79 31.37
CA ASN A 76 -7.50 34.39 32.40
C ASN A 76 -7.82 33.02 33.02
N ALA A 77 -8.97 32.43 32.69
CA ALA A 77 -9.31 31.09 33.17
C ALA A 77 -8.39 30.04 32.50
N PRO A 78 -8.04 28.95 33.21
CA PRO A 78 -7.27 27.88 32.61
C PRO A 78 -8.03 27.28 31.41
N PRO A 79 -7.32 26.93 30.32
CA PRO A 79 -7.95 26.35 29.15
C PRO A 79 -8.59 25.01 29.50
N ARG A 80 -9.82 24.80 29.01
CA ARG A 80 -10.56 23.56 29.19
C ARG A 80 -10.78 22.88 27.86
N TYR A 81 -10.75 21.55 27.90
CA TYR A 81 -10.86 20.69 26.75
C TYR A 81 -12.06 19.76 26.92
N CYS A 82 -12.71 19.45 25.80
CA CYS A 82 -13.76 18.46 25.78
C CYS A 82 -13.18 17.06 25.90
N ASN A 83 -13.53 16.37 26.98
CA ASN A 83 -13.21 14.96 27.14
C ASN A 83 -14.22 14.11 26.36
N ASN A 84 -13.76 13.46 25.30
CA ASN A 84 -14.59 12.65 24.41
C ASN A 84 -15.25 11.42 25.08
N TYR A 85 -14.72 10.93 26.20
CA TYR A 85 -15.29 9.78 26.92
C TYR A 85 -16.40 10.18 27.89
N THR A 86 -16.22 11.31 28.58
CA THR A 86 -17.16 11.79 29.60
C THR A 86 -18.14 12.81 29.06
N GLY A 87 -17.80 13.48 27.95
CA GLY A 87 -18.56 14.62 27.41
C GLY A 87 -18.45 15.88 28.26
N LEU A 88 -17.49 15.95 29.20
CA LEU A 88 -17.31 17.07 30.12
C LEU A 88 -16.09 17.91 29.76
N CYS A 89 -16.13 19.20 30.10
CA CYS A 89 -14.98 20.09 30.00
C CYS A 89 -14.03 19.87 31.18
N VAL A 90 -12.77 19.56 30.89
CA VAL A 90 -11.73 19.28 31.89
C VAL A 90 -10.46 20.08 31.58
N GLU A 91 -9.67 20.39 32.60
CA GLU A 91 -8.41 21.15 32.46
C GLU A 91 -7.23 20.27 32.00
N GLU A 92 -7.32 18.97 32.28
CA GLU A 92 -6.33 17.97 31.86
C GLU A 92 -6.99 16.84 31.08
N ILE A 93 -6.42 16.54 29.91
CA ILE A 93 -6.80 15.41 29.06
C ILE A 93 -5.56 14.56 28.80
N SER A 94 -5.77 13.25 28.69
CA SER A 94 -4.75 12.33 28.22
C SER A 94 -4.65 12.40 26.69
N GLY A 95 -3.44 12.37 26.17
CA GLY A 95 -3.16 12.45 24.74
C GLY A 95 -2.74 13.85 24.29
N CYS A 96 -2.87 14.11 23.00
CA CYS A 96 -2.49 15.40 22.42
C CYS A 96 -3.58 16.46 22.62
N ARG A 97 -3.18 17.72 22.81
CA ARG A 97 -4.05 18.90 22.89
C ARG A 97 -4.00 19.72 21.61
N SER A 98 -2.86 19.66 20.93
CA SER A 98 -2.58 20.35 19.68
C SER A 98 -1.50 19.60 18.91
N ASP A 99 -1.28 19.97 17.64
CA ASP A 99 -0.25 19.34 16.80
C ASP A 99 1.16 19.51 17.37
N SER A 100 1.41 20.54 18.18
CA SER A 100 2.71 20.73 18.83
C SER A 100 3.03 19.69 19.91
N ASP A 101 2.03 18.92 20.35
CA ASP A 101 2.24 17.79 21.27
C ASP A 101 2.60 16.50 20.52
N CYS A 102 2.54 16.51 19.18
CA CYS A 102 2.81 15.37 18.31
C CYS A 102 4.15 15.51 17.60
N ASP A 103 4.63 14.42 17.00
CA ASP A 103 5.79 14.49 16.11
C ASP A 103 5.48 15.38 14.89
N PRO A 104 6.49 16.05 14.28
CA PRO A 104 6.28 16.95 13.14
C PRO A 104 5.58 16.33 11.92
N THR A 105 5.61 15.00 11.81
CA THR A 105 4.95 14.21 10.75
C THR A 105 3.54 13.77 11.11
N GLU A 106 3.06 14.17 12.28
CA GLU A 106 1.76 13.80 12.84
C GLU A 106 0.90 15.05 13.10
N TYR A 107 -0.39 14.84 13.31
CA TYR A 107 -1.35 15.85 13.73
C TYR A 107 -2.18 15.30 14.90
N CYS A 108 -2.72 16.20 15.71
CA CYS A 108 -3.56 15.82 16.83
C CYS A 108 -5.01 15.66 16.38
N ASP A 109 -5.48 14.41 16.30
CA ASP A 109 -6.91 14.14 16.10
C ASP A 109 -7.67 14.43 17.40
N SER A 110 -8.26 15.62 17.48
CA SER A 110 -8.96 16.10 18.68
C SER A 110 -10.18 15.26 19.06
N SER A 111 -10.75 14.52 18.11
CA SER A 111 -11.93 13.67 18.37
C SER A 111 -11.58 12.46 19.25
N ILE A 112 -10.35 11.97 19.14
CA ILE A 112 -9.85 10.80 19.88
C ILE A 112 -8.63 11.11 20.77
N ARG A 113 -8.11 12.35 20.73
CA ARG A 113 -6.91 12.80 21.45
C ARG A 113 -5.67 11.97 21.17
N SER A 114 -5.49 11.55 19.93
CA SER A 114 -4.33 10.75 19.52
C SER A 114 -3.58 11.45 18.40
N CYS A 115 -2.26 11.42 18.48
CA CYS A 115 -1.43 11.78 17.33
C CYS A 115 -1.67 10.77 16.21
N ARG A 116 -1.87 11.28 15.00
CA ARG A 116 -2.11 10.52 13.78
C ARG A 116 -1.11 10.97 12.72
N PRO A 117 -0.58 10.06 11.88
CA PRO A 117 0.23 10.46 10.74
C PRO A 117 -0.51 11.47 9.86
N LYS A 118 0.18 12.54 9.44
CA LYS A 118 -0.35 13.48 8.46
C LYS A 118 -0.67 12.75 7.15
N LYS A 119 -1.74 13.20 6.51
CA LYS A 119 -2.30 12.64 5.29
C LYS A 119 -1.54 13.12 4.07
N SER A 120 -1.38 12.23 3.10
CA SER A 120 -0.70 12.49 1.84
C SER A 120 -1.58 13.23 0.84
N PHE A 121 -0.97 13.65 -0.27
CA PHE A 121 -1.67 14.19 -1.44
C PHE A 121 -2.90 13.36 -1.85
N CYS A 122 -4.02 14.03 -2.14
CA CYS A 122 -5.33 13.49 -2.46
C CYS A 122 -5.96 12.54 -1.43
N ALA A 123 -5.46 12.50 -0.19
CA ALA A 123 -6.17 11.83 0.91
C ALA A 123 -7.32 12.71 1.42
N PRO A 124 -8.46 12.12 1.84
CA PRO A 124 -9.60 12.89 2.35
C PRO A 124 -9.26 13.55 3.68
N CYS A 125 -9.64 14.82 3.85
CA CYS A 125 -9.36 15.60 5.06
C CYS A 125 -10.59 16.42 5.49
N SER A 126 -10.58 16.92 6.73
CA SER A 126 -11.57 17.89 7.20
C SER A 126 -10.98 19.26 7.54
N ALA A 127 -9.66 19.35 7.73
CA ALA A 127 -8.93 20.58 7.98
C ALA A 127 -7.46 20.51 7.52
N ASP A 128 -6.85 21.68 7.32
CA ASP A 128 -5.48 21.84 6.78
C ASP A 128 -4.41 21.12 7.59
N HIS A 129 -4.53 21.14 8.92
CA HIS A 129 -3.55 20.52 9.82
C HIS A 129 -3.41 18.99 9.65
N GLU A 130 -4.40 18.35 9.00
CA GLU A 130 -4.34 16.94 8.67
C GLU A 130 -3.39 16.64 7.51
N CYS A 131 -2.97 17.65 6.73
CA CYS A 131 -2.23 17.48 5.48
C CYS A 131 -0.71 17.62 5.66
N GLY A 132 0.03 16.91 4.81
CA GLY A 132 1.47 16.66 4.94
C GLY A 132 2.39 17.80 4.51
N GLY A 133 2.41 18.89 5.26
CA GLY A 133 3.34 20.02 5.08
C GLY A 133 3.02 21.12 6.09
N VAL A 134 3.72 22.25 6.06
CA VAL A 134 3.30 23.45 6.81
C VAL A 134 2.31 24.28 5.99
N ASP A 135 2.47 24.25 4.66
CA ASP A 135 1.68 25.02 3.69
C ASP A 135 0.73 24.13 2.85
N ASP A 136 0.56 22.87 3.26
CA ASP A 136 -0.35 21.90 2.65
C ASP A 136 -1.77 22.17 3.17
N HIS A 137 -2.71 22.34 2.26
CA HIS A 137 -4.09 22.71 2.61
C HIS A 137 -5.09 21.60 2.29
N CYS A 138 -6.16 21.57 3.07
CA CYS A 138 -7.33 20.75 2.81
C CYS A 138 -8.24 21.52 1.86
N ILE A 139 -8.28 21.10 0.59
CA ILE A 139 -8.94 21.83 -0.50
C ILE A 139 -10.21 21.10 -0.94
N GLU A 140 -11.30 21.85 -1.12
CA GLU A 140 -12.54 21.34 -1.70
C GLU A 140 -12.36 21.05 -3.20
N ASP A 141 -12.68 19.83 -3.62
CA ASP A 141 -12.75 19.49 -5.03
C ASP A 141 -14.03 20.07 -5.64
N PRO A 142 -13.93 21.00 -6.61
CA PRO A 142 -15.09 21.72 -7.14
C PRO A 142 -16.08 20.81 -7.89
N ASN A 143 -15.66 19.61 -8.31
CA ASN A 143 -16.51 18.68 -9.03
C ASN A 143 -17.17 17.65 -8.09
N LEU A 144 -16.58 17.39 -6.93
CA LEU A 144 -17.07 16.38 -5.98
C LEU A 144 -17.78 17.00 -4.76
N GLY A 145 -17.39 18.21 -4.35
CA GLY A 145 -17.82 18.81 -3.08
C GLY A 145 -17.18 18.15 -1.84
N ASP A 146 -16.19 17.26 -2.05
CA ASP A 146 -15.43 16.59 -1.00
C ASP A 146 -14.08 17.32 -0.79
N MET A 147 -13.51 17.22 0.41
CA MET A 147 -12.25 17.86 0.80
C MET A 147 -11.07 16.89 0.74
N PHE A 148 -9.95 17.32 0.14
CA PHE A 148 -8.73 16.51 -0.01
C PHE A 148 -7.46 17.29 0.29
N CYS A 149 -6.45 16.60 0.81
CA CYS A 149 -5.14 17.18 1.05
C CYS A 149 -4.44 17.50 -0.28
N ALA A 150 -4.07 18.76 -0.44
CA ALA A 150 -3.23 19.25 -1.52
C ALA A 150 -1.84 19.61 -0.96
N THR A 151 -0.85 19.64 -1.85
CA THR A 151 0.55 19.90 -1.47
C THR A 151 0.99 21.27 -1.94
N ALA A 152 1.65 22.05 -1.09
CA ALA A 152 2.14 23.37 -1.47
C ALA A 152 3.09 23.33 -2.67
N CYS A 153 2.98 24.30 -3.57
CA CYS A 153 3.87 24.39 -4.74
C CYS A 153 4.13 25.83 -5.17
N THR A 154 5.23 26.03 -5.88
CA THR A 154 5.55 27.29 -6.57
C THR A 154 5.54 27.15 -8.09
N ARG A 155 5.65 25.91 -8.59
CA ARG A 155 5.68 25.54 -10.00
C ARG A 155 5.31 24.06 -10.17
N ASP A 156 4.97 23.65 -11.38
CA ASP A 156 4.56 22.27 -11.69
C ASP A 156 5.60 21.21 -11.30
N ALA A 157 6.90 21.55 -11.34
CA ALA A 157 7.97 20.63 -10.97
C ALA A 157 8.01 20.26 -9.48
N ASP A 158 7.32 21.03 -8.63
CA ASP A 158 7.22 20.74 -7.20
C ASP A 158 6.13 19.68 -6.92
N CYS A 159 5.29 19.38 -7.93
CA CYS A 159 4.15 18.51 -7.77
C CYS A 159 4.43 17.04 -8.08
N PRO A 160 3.70 16.10 -7.44
CA PRO A 160 3.70 14.71 -7.83
C PRO A 160 3.38 14.55 -9.32
N ARG A 161 3.99 13.55 -9.99
CA ARG A 161 3.69 13.29 -11.40
C ARG A 161 2.19 13.05 -11.60
N GLY A 162 1.63 13.71 -12.61
CA GLY A 162 0.18 13.71 -12.88
C GLY A 162 -0.57 14.84 -12.18
N ALA A 163 0.09 15.64 -11.34
CA ALA A 163 -0.42 16.89 -10.80
C ALA A 163 0.30 18.08 -11.42
N SER A 164 -0.33 19.25 -11.33
CA SER A 164 0.20 20.55 -11.74
C SER A 164 -0.01 21.54 -10.60
N CYS A 165 0.81 22.57 -10.52
CA CYS A 165 0.67 23.62 -9.54
C CYS A 165 -0.46 24.56 -9.96
N GLN A 166 -1.58 24.50 -9.23
CA GLN A 166 -2.79 25.25 -9.55
C GLN A 166 -3.12 26.23 -8.42
N ASP A 167 -3.67 27.39 -8.80
CA ASP A 167 -4.26 28.31 -7.83
C ASP A 167 -5.61 27.75 -7.35
N LYS A 168 -5.70 27.48 -6.05
CA LYS A 168 -6.92 27.09 -5.34
C LYS A 168 -7.22 28.14 -4.30
N ASN A 169 -8.19 29.01 -4.60
CA ASN A 169 -8.65 30.08 -3.71
C ASN A 169 -7.55 31.08 -3.28
N GLY A 170 -6.62 31.40 -4.19
CA GLY A 170 -5.50 32.32 -3.95
C GLY A 170 -4.25 31.66 -3.35
N ILE A 171 -4.24 30.34 -3.23
CA ILE A 171 -3.13 29.55 -2.69
C ILE A 171 -2.68 28.56 -3.76
N LEU A 172 -1.38 28.54 -4.07
CA LEU A 172 -0.80 27.60 -5.03
C LEU A 172 -0.65 26.22 -4.39
N GLN A 173 -1.34 25.24 -4.95
CA GLN A 173 -1.37 23.87 -4.48
C GLN A 173 -1.28 22.90 -5.66
N CYS A 174 -0.54 21.81 -5.47
CA CYS A 174 -0.56 20.69 -6.39
C CYS A 174 -1.97 20.15 -6.46
N TRP A 175 -2.45 19.98 -7.68
CA TRP A 175 -3.75 19.42 -7.93
C TRP A 175 -3.69 18.52 -9.17
N PRO A 176 -4.50 17.46 -9.25
CA PRO A 176 -4.57 16.60 -10.42
C PRO A 176 -4.64 17.39 -11.73
N ALA A 177 -3.70 17.11 -12.64
CA ALA A 177 -3.65 17.74 -13.95
C ALA A 177 -4.67 17.09 -14.90
N PRO A 178 -5.24 17.83 -15.88
CA PRO A 178 -6.09 17.26 -16.92
C PRO A 178 -5.44 16.06 -17.61
N ASN A 179 -6.20 14.98 -17.81
CA ASN A 179 -5.72 13.83 -18.55
C ASN A 179 -5.46 14.24 -20.01
N PRO A 180 -4.24 14.05 -20.57
CA PRO A 180 -3.94 14.45 -21.95
C PRO A 180 -4.73 13.64 -22.99
N ILE A 181 -5.21 12.45 -22.63
CA ILE A 181 -6.01 11.56 -23.50
C ILE A 181 -7.49 11.94 -23.44
N THR A 182 -7.99 12.33 -22.27
CA THR A 182 -9.37 12.79 -22.05
C THR A 182 -9.40 14.21 -21.49
N PRO A 183 -9.04 15.25 -22.27
CA PRO A 183 -8.90 16.62 -21.77
C PRO A 183 -10.20 17.23 -21.20
N ASN A 184 -11.34 16.63 -21.54
CA ASN A 184 -12.67 17.07 -21.11
C ASN A 184 -13.15 16.37 -19.84
N GLU A 185 -12.41 15.37 -19.34
CA GLU A 185 -12.75 14.69 -18.09
C GLU A 185 -12.18 15.50 -16.91
N PRO A 186 -13.00 15.80 -15.89
CA PRO A 186 -12.52 16.57 -14.74
C PRO A 186 -11.48 15.77 -13.95
N SER A 187 -10.28 16.33 -13.81
CA SER A 187 -9.26 15.77 -12.93
C SER A 187 -9.59 16.10 -11.47
N THR A 188 -10.17 15.12 -10.79
CA THR A 188 -10.53 15.17 -9.36
C THR A 188 -9.55 14.35 -8.53
N CYS A 189 -9.48 14.56 -7.22
CA CYS A 189 -8.68 13.68 -6.36
C CYS A 189 -9.21 12.23 -6.28
N ARG A 190 -10.48 12.01 -6.61
CA ARG A 190 -11.07 10.64 -6.70
C ARG A 190 -10.69 9.93 -7.99
N THR A 191 -10.52 10.67 -9.08
CA THR A 191 -10.03 10.16 -10.37
C THR A 191 -8.51 10.22 -10.46
N PHE A 192 -7.86 11.00 -9.60
CA PHE A 192 -6.42 10.99 -9.40
C PHE A 192 -6.03 9.68 -8.74
N LYS A 193 -5.86 8.69 -9.59
CA LYS A 193 -5.19 7.48 -9.21
C LYS A 193 -3.72 7.83 -9.28
N GLY A 194 -3.07 7.88 -8.11
CA GLY A 194 -1.64 7.60 -8.05
C GLY A 194 -1.35 6.28 -8.77
N CYS A 195 -0.09 5.89 -8.88
CA CYS A 195 0.17 4.64 -9.57
C CYS A 195 -0.54 3.49 -8.85
N THR A 196 -1.25 2.66 -9.62
CA THR A 196 -1.76 1.40 -9.10
C THR A 196 -0.62 0.42 -9.22
N PRO A 197 -0.04 -0.07 -8.11
CA PRO A 197 1.02 -1.06 -8.21
C PRO A 197 0.43 -2.33 -8.79
N ASP A 198 1.19 -3.00 -9.66
CA ASP A 198 0.87 -4.37 -10.02
C ASP A 198 0.82 -5.16 -8.71
N SER A 199 -0.35 -5.70 -8.34
CA SER A 199 -0.40 -6.54 -7.14
C SER A 199 0.38 -7.82 -7.35
N LEU A 200 0.66 -8.16 -8.62
CA LEU A 200 1.25 -9.41 -9.07
C LEU A 200 0.51 -10.62 -8.49
N ARG A 201 -0.76 -10.42 -8.11
CA ARG A 201 -1.59 -11.49 -7.60
C ARG A 201 -1.96 -12.38 -8.76
N THR A 202 -1.92 -13.68 -8.56
CA THR A 202 -2.28 -14.62 -9.64
C THR A 202 -3.75 -14.42 -10.01
N CYS A 203 -4.06 -14.44 -11.30
CA CYS A 203 -5.41 -14.27 -11.82
C CYS A 203 -5.64 -15.15 -13.05
N ASN A 204 -6.91 -15.46 -13.31
CA ASN A 204 -7.36 -16.14 -14.52
C ASN A 204 -8.29 -15.26 -15.36
N SER A 205 -8.87 -14.24 -14.74
CA SER A 205 -9.77 -13.28 -15.37
C SER A 205 -9.69 -11.92 -14.65
N ASN A 206 -10.21 -10.88 -15.29
CA ASN A 206 -10.23 -9.53 -14.69
C ASN A 206 -11.03 -9.48 -13.38
N ALA A 207 -12.00 -10.40 -13.18
CA ALA A 207 -12.74 -10.48 -11.94
C ALA A 207 -11.85 -10.82 -10.73
N ASP A 208 -10.77 -11.57 -10.95
CA ASP A 208 -9.81 -11.93 -9.92
C ASP A 208 -8.94 -10.74 -9.48
N CYS A 209 -9.00 -9.62 -10.21
CA CYS A 209 -8.26 -8.39 -9.95
C CYS A 209 -9.17 -7.23 -9.50
N ALA A 210 -10.49 -7.47 -9.38
CA ALA A 210 -11.49 -6.44 -9.15
C ALA A 210 -11.50 -5.87 -7.71
N GLU A 211 -10.86 -6.53 -6.75
CA GLU A 211 -10.79 -6.04 -5.36
C GLU A 211 -10.10 -4.67 -5.22
N LEU A 212 -9.21 -4.34 -6.14
CA LEU A 212 -8.51 -3.06 -6.16
C LEU A 212 -9.08 -2.10 -7.22
N GLY A 213 -10.17 -2.47 -7.91
CA GLY A 213 -10.88 -1.68 -8.94
C GLY A 213 -10.11 -1.40 -10.23
N ASP A 214 -8.78 -1.39 -10.16
CA ASP A 214 -7.90 -0.75 -11.15
C ASP A 214 -6.83 -1.71 -11.71
N GLN A 215 -7.06 -3.02 -11.55
CA GLN A 215 -6.17 -4.06 -12.06
C GLN A 215 -6.92 -5.00 -13.00
N ARG A 216 -6.25 -5.41 -14.08
CA ARG A 216 -6.71 -6.46 -15.00
C ARG A 216 -5.81 -7.66 -14.87
N CYS A 217 -6.34 -8.80 -15.28
CA CYS A 217 -5.50 -9.96 -15.43
C CYS A 217 -4.69 -9.85 -16.72
N ASP A 218 -3.37 -9.76 -16.59
CA ASP A 218 -2.49 -10.01 -17.73
C ASP A 218 -2.58 -11.50 -18.07
N ALA A 219 -3.21 -11.80 -19.20
CA ALA A 219 -3.42 -13.18 -19.63
C ALA A 219 -2.12 -13.91 -20.01
N ALA A 220 -1.05 -13.19 -20.34
CA ALA A 220 0.25 -13.78 -20.66
C ALA A 220 1.04 -14.11 -19.40
N GLN A 221 0.94 -13.28 -18.35
CA GLN A 221 1.64 -13.47 -17.09
C GLN A 221 0.81 -14.24 -16.04
N GLY A 222 -0.52 -14.29 -16.20
CA GLY A 222 -1.45 -14.79 -15.19
C GLY A 222 -1.41 -13.96 -13.91
N ARG A 223 -1.13 -12.66 -14.01
CA ARG A 223 -0.89 -11.75 -12.89
C ARG A 223 -1.80 -10.52 -13.01
N CYS A 224 -2.34 -10.08 -11.89
CA CYS A 224 -3.05 -8.83 -11.79
C CYS A 224 -2.04 -7.68 -11.95
N VAL A 225 -2.14 -7.03 -13.09
CA VAL A 225 -1.39 -5.83 -13.44
C VAL A 225 -2.34 -4.65 -13.46
N ALA A 226 -1.84 -3.44 -13.25
CA ALA A 226 -2.65 -2.24 -13.37
C ALA A 226 -3.31 -2.16 -14.76
N ILE A 227 -4.60 -1.78 -14.81
CA ILE A 227 -5.33 -1.56 -16.08
C ILE A 227 -4.68 -0.42 -16.86
N GLU A 228 -4.28 0.62 -16.14
CA GLU A 228 -3.45 1.72 -16.62
C GLU A 228 -2.10 1.65 -15.90
N GLN A 229 -1.03 1.35 -16.64
CA GLN A 229 0.32 1.60 -16.15
C GLN A 229 0.53 3.13 -16.15
N VAL A 230 0.14 3.76 -15.04
CA VAL A 230 0.23 5.23 -14.88
C VAL A 230 1.70 5.69 -14.72
N CYS A 231 2.62 4.75 -14.55
CA CYS A 231 4.04 5.04 -14.47
C CYS A 231 4.66 5.15 -15.87
N PRO A 232 5.29 6.29 -16.22
CA PRO A 232 6.00 6.43 -17.48
C PRO A 232 7.10 5.37 -17.61
N PHE A 233 7.48 5.06 -18.84
CA PHE A 233 8.53 4.08 -19.17
C PHE A 233 9.79 4.31 -18.30
N GLY A 234 10.31 3.25 -17.68
CA GLY A 234 11.44 3.33 -16.74
C GLY A 234 11.06 3.59 -15.27
N THR A 235 9.76 3.55 -14.92
CA THR A 235 9.31 3.67 -13.53
C THR A 235 8.32 2.55 -13.15
N VAL A 236 8.44 2.04 -11.93
CA VAL A 236 7.54 1.07 -11.29
C VAL A 236 6.83 1.75 -10.12
N CYS A 237 5.59 1.39 -9.89
CA CYS A 237 4.84 1.93 -8.78
C CYS A 237 5.32 1.37 -7.45
N ASP A 238 5.77 2.23 -6.52
CA ASP A 238 5.99 1.82 -5.13
C ASP A 238 4.63 1.42 -4.52
N PRO A 239 4.45 0.15 -4.13
CA PRO A 239 3.16 -0.32 -3.64
C PRO A 239 2.73 0.27 -2.30
N ARG A 240 3.69 0.77 -1.50
CA ARG A 240 3.47 1.38 -0.18
C ARG A 240 3.17 2.88 -0.30
N ALA A 241 3.93 3.58 -1.14
CA ALA A 241 3.81 5.03 -1.27
C ALA A 241 2.89 5.47 -2.43
N LYS A 242 2.43 4.56 -3.28
CA LYS A 242 1.54 4.82 -4.44
C LYS A 242 2.09 5.89 -5.40
N ILE A 243 3.42 5.98 -5.48
CA ILE A 243 4.20 6.87 -6.34
C ILE A 243 5.06 6.06 -7.31
N CYS A 244 5.22 6.55 -8.53
CA CYS A 244 6.11 5.93 -9.51
C CYS A 244 7.57 6.18 -9.13
N VAL A 245 8.26 5.13 -8.69
CA VAL A 245 9.70 5.13 -8.45
C VAL A 245 10.42 4.59 -9.69
N ALA A 246 11.62 5.06 -10.00
CA ALA A 246 12.34 4.56 -11.15
C ALA A 246 12.81 3.11 -10.92
N GLU A 247 12.31 2.17 -11.74
CA GLU A 247 12.92 0.85 -11.90
C GLU A 247 13.73 0.91 -13.19
N CYS A 248 15.05 0.96 -13.01
CA CYS A 248 15.96 0.97 -14.13
C CYS A 248 16.50 -0.44 -14.36
N SER A 249 16.69 -0.79 -15.63
CA SER A 249 17.45 -1.97 -16.05
C SER A 249 18.81 -1.57 -16.63
N ALA A 250 18.93 -0.33 -17.09
CA ALA A 250 20.14 0.36 -17.48
C ALA A 250 20.04 1.84 -17.10
N ASP A 251 21.18 2.54 -17.08
CA ASP A 251 21.25 3.97 -16.75
C ASP A 251 20.36 4.86 -17.63
N ALA A 252 20.21 4.48 -18.90
CA ALA A 252 19.35 5.19 -19.85
C ALA A 252 17.87 5.21 -19.41
N ASP A 253 17.44 4.25 -18.61
CA ASP A 253 16.06 4.16 -18.11
C ASP A 253 15.78 5.24 -17.04
N CYS A 254 16.81 5.84 -16.45
CA CYS A 254 16.66 6.86 -15.42
C CYS A 254 16.23 8.22 -15.96
N GLY A 255 16.28 8.44 -17.28
CA GLY A 255 15.80 9.66 -17.94
C GLY A 255 16.58 10.95 -17.63
N ASP A 256 17.47 10.91 -16.65
CA ASP A 256 18.37 12.00 -16.27
C ASP A 256 19.82 11.52 -16.38
N PRO A 257 20.70 12.21 -17.15
CA PRO A 257 22.09 11.82 -17.31
C PRO A 257 22.91 11.87 -16.01
N VAL A 258 22.42 12.50 -14.94
CA VAL A 258 23.07 12.49 -13.62
C VAL A 258 22.58 11.36 -12.71
N LEU A 259 21.77 10.43 -13.21
CA LEU A 259 21.31 9.26 -12.45
C LEU A 259 21.85 7.97 -13.09
N HIS A 260 22.33 7.03 -12.25
CA HIS A 260 22.74 5.69 -12.65
C HIS A 260 21.79 4.64 -12.07
N CYS A 261 21.66 3.54 -12.80
CA CYS A 261 20.89 2.42 -12.36
C CYS A 261 21.67 1.50 -11.42
N VAL A 262 21.32 1.51 -10.14
CA VAL A 262 21.93 0.65 -9.12
C VAL A 262 20.84 -0.17 -8.46
N ASN A 263 20.90 -1.50 -8.61
CA ASN A 263 19.92 -2.44 -8.05
C ASN A 263 18.45 -2.09 -8.37
N ARG A 264 18.20 -1.67 -9.62
CA ARG A 264 16.89 -1.19 -10.11
C ARG A 264 16.40 0.08 -9.44
N VAL A 265 17.27 0.88 -8.85
CA VAL A 265 16.97 2.21 -8.33
C VAL A 265 17.87 3.21 -9.03
N CYS A 266 17.28 4.30 -9.53
CA CYS A 266 18.05 5.41 -10.09
C CYS A 266 18.64 6.25 -8.94
N GLU A 267 19.94 6.09 -8.69
CA GLU A 267 20.69 6.89 -7.72
C GLU A 267 21.49 7.99 -8.44
N PRO A 268 21.69 9.18 -7.83
CA PRO A 268 22.59 10.19 -8.38
C PRO A 268 23.99 9.64 -8.61
N VAL A 269 24.63 10.06 -9.70
CA VAL A 269 26.06 9.84 -9.92
C VAL A 269 26.82 10.64 -8.85
N ASN A 270 27.06 9.96 -7.72
CA ASN A 270 28.07 10.22 -6.72
C ASN A 270 29.48 10.43 -7.29
N GLU A 271 29.74 11.46 -8.10
CA GLU A 271 31.10 11.80 -8.50
C GLU A 271 31.91 12.18 -7.27
N CYS A 272 33.00 11.44 -7.03
CA CYS A 272 33.88 11.66 -5.90
C CYS A 272 35.33 11.70 -6.35
N THR A 273 36.15 12.41 -5.61
CA THR A 273 37.61 12.51 -5.74
C THR A 273 38.31 11.99 -4.47
N ALA A 274 37.55 11.87 -3.37
CA ALA A 274 37.99 11.36 -2.08
C ALA A 274 36.80 10.74 -1.32
N ASP A 275 37.08 9.92 -0.29
CA ASP A 275 36.06 9.17 0.47
C ASP A 275 35.15 10.06 1.31
N ASP A 276 35.64 11.22 1.76
CA ASP A 276 34.89 12.18 2.58
C ASP A 276 33.78 12.89 1.79
N GLN A 277 33.79 12.78 0.47
CA GLN A 277 32.72 13.25 -0.42
C GLN A 277 31.59 12.22 -0.56
N CYS A 278 31.79 10.99 -0.06
CA CYS A 278 30.78 9.96 -0.11
C CYS A 278 29.90 9.97 1.16
N PRO A 279 28.60 9.65 1.04
CA PRO A 279 27.74 9.40 2.19
C PRO A 279 28.31 8.32 3.11
N ALA A 280 27.87 8.30 4.38
CA ALA A 280 28.27 7.28 5.33
C ALA A 280 28.11 5.86 4.73
N ASN A 281 29.10 5.00 4.97
CA ASN A 281 29.20 3.62 4.44
C ASN A 281 29.47 3.49 2.92
N LYS A 282 29.86 4.56 2.24
CA LYS A 282 30.40 4.50 0.87
C LYS A 282 31.86 4.97 0.84
N VAL A 283 32.64 4.43 -0.11
CA VAL A 283 34.03 4.83 -0.40
C VAL A 283 34.15 5.24 -1.85
N CYS A 284 35.11 6.13 -2.15
CA CYS A 284 35.30 6.62 -3.49
C CYS A 284 36.12 5.63 -4.34
N SER A 285 35.48 5.04 -5.36
CA SER A 285 36.12 4.15 -6.31
C SER A 285 36.48 4.90 -7.59
N ILE A 286 37.76 5.31 -7.70
CA ILE A 286 38.31 5.98 -8.89
C ILE A 286 38.93 4.94 -9.82
N PRO A 287 38.41 4.76 -11.06
CA PRO A 287 39.03 3.86 -12.04
C PRO A 287 40.47 4.28 -12.38
N VAL A 288 41.33 3.32 -12.71
CA VAL A 288 42.73 3.58 -13.07
C VAL A 288 42.80 4.55 -14.27
N GLY A 289 43.48 5.68 -14.08
CA GLY A 289 43.62 6.72 -15.10
C GLY A 289 42.55 7.81 -15.10
N GLN A 290 41.56 7.76 -14.18
CA GLN A 290 40.56 8.81 -13.99
C GLN A 290 40.89 9.70 -12.78
N THR A 291 40.39 10.93 -12.77
CA THR A 291 40.49 11.86 -11.62
C THR A 291 39.23 11.92 -10.77
N THR A 292 38.11 11.44 -11.30
CA THR A 292 36.82 11.32 -10.62
C THR A 292 36.38 9.85 -10.61
N GLY A 293 35.73 9.45 -9.53
CA GLY A 293 35.24 8.10 -9.27
C GLY A 293 33.78 8.11 -8.84
N GLN A 294 33.29 6.94 -8.43
CA GLN A 294 31.93 6.76 -7.93
C GLN A 294 31.93 6.31 -6.48
N CYS A 295 31.01 6.85 -5.68
CA CYS A 295 30.78 6.39 -4.32
C CYS A 295 30.12 5.00 -4.33
N VAL A 296 30.90 3.97 -4.01
CA VAL A 296 30.45 2.58 -3.94
C VAL A 296 30.35 2.12 -2.48
N PRO A 297 29.51 1.13 -2.16
CA PRO A 297 29.43 0.60 -0.80
C PRO A 297 30.79 0.11 -0.28
N PHE A 298 31.12 0.53 0.94
CA PHE A 298 32.21 -0.06 1.71
C PHE A 298 31.78 -1.44 2.21
N CYS A 299 32.73 -2.36 2.31
CA CYS A 299 32.48 -3.70 2.82
C CYS A 299 33.68 -4.22 3.60
N GLN A 300 33.44 -5.14 4.53
CA GLN A 300 34.46 -5.98 5.15
C GLN A 300 34.31 -7.44 4.75
N THR A 301 33.07 -7.86 4.44
CA THR A 301 32.71 -9.20 4.01
C THR A 301 31.82 -9.17 2.78
N ASP A 302 31.74 -10.28 2.03
CA ASP A 302 30.90 -10.39 0.83
C ASP A 302 29.40 -10.22 1.13
N GLN A 303 28.96 -10.43 2.38
CA GLN A 303 27.55 -10.28 2.78
C GLN A 303 27.11 -8.83 2.93
N GLU A 304 28.06 -7.90 3.07
CA GLU A 304 27.78 -6.46 3.12
C GLU A 304 27.57 -5.87 1.73
N CYS A 305 27.89 -6.64 0.68
CA CYS A 305 27.71 -6.21 -0.69
C CYS A 305 26.31 -6.52 -1.23
N PRO A 306 25.76 -5.67 -2.10
CA PRO A 306 24.53 -6.00 -2.82
C PRO A 306 24.66 -7.31 -3.61
N ILE A 307 23.52 -7.94 -3.88
CA ILE A 307 23.47 -9.13 -4.74
C ILE A 307 24.12 -8.80 -6.10
N GLY A 308 24.98 -9.70 -6.57
CA GLY A 308 25.81 -9.58 -7.78
C GLY A 308 27.20 -9.01 -7.52
N GLN A 309 27.56 -8.73 -6.26
CA GLN A 309 28.85 -8.12 -5.90
C GLN A 309 29.56 -8.89 -4.77
N ILE A 310 30.89 -8.73 -4.70
CA ILE A 310 31.76 -9.26 -3.65
C ILE A 310 32.70 -8.22 -3.11
N CYS A 311 33.12 -8.43 -1.87
CA CYS A 311 34.02 -7.55 -1.17
C CYS A 311 35.46 -7.83 -1.58
N LYS A 312 36.00 -6.96 -2.44
CA LYS A 312 37.39 -7.06 -2.89
C LYS A 312 38.18 -5.86 -2.44
N ARG A 313 39.44 -6.13 -2.07
CA ARG A 313 40.42 -5.08 -1.83
C ARG A 313 40.95 -4.59 -3.18
N GLY A 314 40.82 -3.30 -3.45
CA GLY A 314 41.38 -2.69 -4.65
C GLY A 314 42.88 -2.43 -4.57
N GLU A 315 43.43 -1.89 -5.66
CA GLU A 315 44.85 -1.49 -5.77
C GLU A 315 45.26 -0.44 -4.74
N ASP A 316 44.30 0.38 -4.31
CA ASP A 316 44.39 1.39 -3.27
C ASP A 316 44.34 0.80 -1.84
N ASN A 317 44.40 -0.52 -1.70
CA ASN A 317 44.33 -1.26 -0.44
C ASN A 317 43.02 -1.08 0.35
N ARG A 318 41.96 -0.53 -0.26
CA ARG A 318 40.64 -0.35 0.37
C ARG A 318 39.65 -1.41 -0.10
N TYR A 319 38.78 -1.85 0.80
CA TYR A 319 37.72 -2.80 0.48
C TYR A 319 36.50 -2.08 -0.09
N ARG A 320 35.96 -2.62 -1.18
CA ARG A 320 34.74 -2.13 -1.83
C ARG A 320 33.99 -3.29 -2.47
N CYS A 321 32.70 -3.09 -2.64
CA CYS A 321 31.89 -4.02 -3.42
C CYS A 321 32.21 -3.88 -4.91
N THR A 322 32.54 -5.00 -5.54
CA THR A 322 32.86 -5.08 -6.97
C THR A 322 31.99 -6.15 -7.61
N PRO A 323 31.57 -5.98 -8.89
CA PRO A 323 30.81 -7.02 -9.59
C PRO A 323 31.50 -8.38 -9.51
N GLY A 324 30.75 -9.40 -9.10
CA GLY A 324 31.25 -10.76 -8.98
C GLY A 324 30.59 -11.57 -7.88
N CYS A 325 31.09 -12.78 -7.68
CA CYS A 325 30.58 -13.72 -6.69
C CYS A 325 31.70 -14.59 -6.09
N ALA A 326 31.53 -14.97 -4.83
CA ALA A 326 32.36 -15.96 -4.15
C ALA A 326 31.60 -17.26 -3.93
N THR A 327 30.28 -17.15 -3.73
CA THR A 327 29.33 -18.24 -3.54
C THR A 327 28.04 -17.96 -4.30
N ASN A 328 27.18 -18.96 -4.46
CA ASN A 328 25.86 -18.77 -5.06
C ASN A 328 25.05 -17.69 -4.33
N ALA A 329 25.16 -17.58 -3.00
CA ALA A 329 24.43 -16.58 -2.21
C ALA A 329 24.73 -15.13 -2.60
N ASN A 330 25.84 -14.87 -3.32
CA ASN A 330 26.15 -13.55 -3.86
C ASN A 330 25.43 -13.26 -5.18
N CYS A 331 24.70 -14.21 -5.77
CA CYS A 331 24.05 -14.04 -7.08
C CYS A 331 22.52 -13.92 -6.94
N PRO A 332 21.84 -13.35 -7.94
CA PRO A 332 20.37 -13.41 -8.05
C PRO A 332 19.84 -14.84 -8.04
N LEU A 333 18.60 -15.05 -7.61
CA LEU A 333 18.00 -16.39 -7.44
C LEU A 333 18.01 -17.25 -8.72
N ASP A 334 18.01 -16.62 -9.89
CA ASP A 334 18.05 -17.25 -11.22
C ASP A 334 19.46 -17.39 -11.79
N GLN A 335 20.51 -17.05 -11.03
CA GLN A 335 21.91 -17.15 -11.42
C GLN A 335 22.69 -18.00 -10.41
N ARG A 336 23.81 -18.58 -10.86
CA ARG A 336 24.76 -19.28 -9.99
C ARG A 336 26.14 -18.66 -10.07
N CYS A 337 26.97 -18.90 -9.06
CA CYS A 337 28.32 -18.38 -9.06
C CYS A 337 29.28 -19.31 -9.80
N ASN A 338 29.86 -18.82 -10.90
CA ASN A 338 31.03 -19.45 -11.50
C ASN A 338 32.27 -19.09 -10.66
N THR A 339 32.61 -19.94 -9.70
CA THR A 339 33.70 -19.65 -8.74
C THR A 339 35.07 -19.53 -9.40
N ALA A 340 35.28 -20.14 -10.58
CA ALA A 340 36.52 -20.02 -11.33
C ALA A 340 36.68 -18.63 -11.96
N GLN A 341 35.59 -18.04 -12.45
CA GLN A 341 35.58 -16.71 -13.07
C GLN A 341 35.19 -15.59 -12.08
N GLN A 342 34.64 -15.96 -10.92
CA GLN A 342 34.03 -15.06 -9.93
C GLN A 342 32.92 -14.19 -10.53
N VAL A 343 32.10 -14.75 -11.42
CA VAL A 343 30.99 -14.06 -12.10
C VAL A 343 29.70 -14.85 -11.88
N CYS A 344 28.60 -14.13 -11.66
CA CYS A 344 27.26 -14.74 -11.66
C CYS A 344 26.84 -15.07 -13.10
N GLU A 345 26.59 -16.34 -13.38
CA GLU A 345 26.14 -16.84 -14.68
C GLU A 345 24.67 -17.28 -14.64
N GLY A 346 23.90 -16.92 -15.67
CA GLY A 346 22.46 -17.18 -15.78
C GLY A 346 21.73 -16.10 -16.59
N PRO A 347 20.40 -16.19 -16.76
CA PRO A 347 19.52 -17.23 -16.22
C PRO A 347 19.59 -18.57 -16.97
N VAL A 348 20.29 -18.63 -18.11
CA VAL A 348 20.47 -19.86 -18.91
C VAL A 348 21.95 -20.05 -19.22
N VAL A 349 22.52 -21.20 -18.85
CA VAL A 349 23.90 -21.58 -19.14
C VAL A 349 23.89 -22.86 -19.96
N GLY A 350 24.30 -22.76 -21.24
CA GLY A 350 24.12 -23.84 -22.19
C GLY A 350 22.63 -24.11 -22.45
N THR A 351 22.14 -25.30 -22.12
CA THR A 351 20.72 -25.68 -22.23
C THR A 351 19.99 -25.71 -20.89
N ALA A 352 20.69 -25.44 -19.79
CA ALA A 352 20.12 -25.50 -18.45
C ALA A 352 19.76 -24.10 -17.95
N ARG A 353 18.59 -23.96 -17.31
CA ARG A 353 18.24 -22.76 -16.55
C ARG A 353 18.90 -22.85 -15.19
N THR A 354 19.62 -21.82 -14.78
CA THR A 354 20.28 -21.76 -13.47
C THR A 354 19.29 -21.38 -12.38
N CYS A 355 19.55 -21.85 -11.17
CA CYS A 355 18.74 -21.50 -10.01
C CYS A 355 19.53 -21.64 -8.71
N GLN A 356 19.08 -20.92 -7.69
CA GLN A 356 19.46 -21.12 -6.30
C GLN A 356 18.31 -21.61 -5.42
N ALA A 357 17.08 -21.36 -5.87
CA ALA A 357 15.87 -21.82 -5.20
C ALA A 357 14.80 -22.08 -6.26
N THR A 358 13.84 -22.94 -5.93
CA THR A 358 12.78 -23.34 -6.86
C THR A 358 11.95 -22.17 -7.41
N PRO A 359 11.75 -21.04 -6.69
CA PRO A 359 11.07 -19.86 -7.25
C PRO A 359 11.66 -19.27 -8.53
N ALA A 360 12.95 -19.52 -8.82
CA ALA A 360 13.61 -19.05 -10.04
C ALA A 360 13.36 -19.94 -11.27
N CYS A 361 12.78 -21.12 -11.08
CA CYS A 361 12.55 -22.10 -12.14
C CYS A 361 11.20 -21.89 -12.84
N ASN A 362 11.00 -22.55 -13.98
CA ASN A 362 9.69 -22.55 -14.62
C ASN A 362 8.68 -23.36 -13.78
N THR A 363 7.39 -23.17 -14.04
CA THR A 363 6.35 -24.02 -13.45
C THR A 363 6.67 -25.49 -13.68
N CYS A 364 6.55 -26.32 -12.62
CA CYS A 364 6.87 -27.75 -12.63
C CYS A 364 8.35 -28.12 -12.73
N GLU A 365 9.23 -27.17 -12.49
CA GLU A 365 10.63 -27.44 -12.22
C GLU A 365 10.92 -27.29 -10.72
N VAL A 366 11.94 -28.00 -10.25
CA VAL A 366 12.52 -27.86 -8.91
C VAL A 366 13.96 -27.45 -9.10
N CYS A 367 14.48 -26.61 -8.21
CA CYS A 367 15.89 -26.30 -8.23
C CYS A 367 16.70 -27.47 -7.66
N ASP A 368 17.58 -28.07 -8.46
CA ASP A 368 18.55 -29.04 -7.94
C ASP A 368 19.70 -28.27 -7.26
N PRO A 369 19.82 -28.28 -5.92
CA PRO A 369 20.82 -27.49 -5.21
C PRO A 369 22.26 -27.97 -5.51
N THR A 370 22.43 -29.22 -5.95
CA THR A 370 23.76 -29.80 -6.26
C THR A 370 24.28 -29.27 -7.59
N ARG A 371 23.38 -29.10 -8.56
CA ARG A 371 23.72 -28.61 -9.90
C ARG A 371 23.49 -27.11 -10.06
N SER A 372 22.73 -26.50 -9.15
CA SER A 372 22.23 -25.13 -9.27
C SER A 372 21.49 -24.93 -10.60
N GLU A 373 20.70 -25.92 -10.98
CA GLU A 373 19.98 -26.00 -12.25
C GLU A 373 18.54 -26.42 -12.02
N CYS A 374 17.63 -25.82 -12.78
CA CYS A 374 16.23 -26.19 -12.79
C CYS A 374 16.07 -27.54 -13.49
N VAL A 375 15.53 -28.51 -12.76
CA VAL A 375 15.22 -29.84 -13.27
C VAL A 375 13.72 -30.04 -13.32
N SER A 376 13.22 -30.71 -14.36
CA SER A 376 11.80 -31.05 -14.43
C SER A 376 11.42 -31.95 -13.24
N ALA A 377 10.35 -31.59 -12.53
CA ALA A 377 9.82 -32.39 -11.43
C ALA A 377 9.41 -33.80 -11.88
N LYS A 378 9.11 -33.99 -13.18
CA LYS A 378 8.83 -35.32 -13.77
C LYS A 378 10.05 -36.23 -13.81
N LEU A 379 11.23 -35.67 -14.07
CA LEU A 379 12.47 -36.43 -14.21
C LEU A 379 12.97 -36.99 -12.86
N GLY A 380 12.48 -36.45 -11.73
CA GLY A 380 12.71 -36.98 -10.39
C GLY A 380 11.98 -38.31 -10.10
N GLY A 381 11.27 -38.88 -11.07
CA GLY A 381 10.58 -40.17 -10.95
C GLY A 381 9.23 -40.10 -10.24
N PHE A 382 8.82 -38.93 -9.76
CA PHE A 382 7.49 -38.73 -9.19
C PHE A 382 6.49 -38.27 -10.26
N PRO A 383 5.34 -38.96 -10.42
CA PRO A 383 4.33 -38.62 -11.43
C PRO A 383 3.46 -37.44 -10.98
N HIS A 384 4.04 -36.25 -10.82
CA HIS A 384 3.31 -35.09 -10.33
C HIS A 384 2.16 -34.71 -11.28
N CYS A 385 0.99 -34.42 -10.72
CA CYS A 385 -0.22 -34.13 -11.47
C CYS A 385 -0.75 -35.25 -12.40
N GLN A 386 -0.23 -36.48 -12.28
CA GLN A 386 -0.78 -37.62 -13.00
C GLN A 386 -2.11 -38.07 -12.36
N PRO A 387 -3.16 -38.34 -13.15
CA PRO A 387 -4.42 -38.89 -12.62
C PRO A 387 -4.21 -40.18 -11.85
N CYS A 388 -4.89 -40.34 -10.72
CA CYS A 388 -4.78 -41.51 -9.86
C CYS A 388 -6.13 -41.93 -9.29
N THR A 389 -6.24 -43.20 -8.90
CA THR A 389 -7.39 -43.71 -8.14
C THR A 389 -6.99 -43.86 -6.68
N PRO A 390 -7.77 -43.39 -5.69
CA PRO A 390 -7.43 -43.52 -4.28
C PRO A 390 -7.05 -44.95 -3.90
N GLY A 391 -5.81 -45.13 -3.43
CA GLY A 391 -5.26 -46.43 -3.07
C GLY A 391 -3.84 -46.30 -2.52
N PRO A 392 -3.38 -47.26 -1.71
CA PRO A 392 -2.11 -47.15 -0.97
C PRO A 392 -0.86 -47.06 -1.85
N ASN A 393 -0.94 -47.50 -3.11
CA ASN A 393 0.18 -47.52 -4.06
C ASN A 393 -0.08 -46.69 -5.32
N ALA A 394 -1.10 -45.82 -5.31
CA ALA A 394 -1.48 -45.06 -6.49
C ALA A 394 -0.41 -44.03 -6.90
N CYS A 395 0.33 -43.50 -5.92
CA CYS A 395 1.34 -42.46 -6.11
C CYS A 395 2.59 -42.80 -5.26
N PRO A 396 3.56 -43.58 -5.78
CA PRO A 396 4.76 -43.92 -5.04
C PRO A 396 5.54 -42.66 -4.60
N GLY A 397 5.75 -42.49 -3.29
CA GLY A 397 6.40 -41.29 -2.74
C GLY A 397 5.48 -40.09 -2.53
N GLY A 398 4.16 -40.28 -2.59
CA GLY A 398 3.16 -39.22 -2.45
C GLY A 398 1.78 -39.74 -2.07
N ALA A 399 0.76 -38.92 -2.30
CA ALA A 399 -0.63 -39.26 -2.08
C ALA A 399 -1.50 -38.91 -3.29
N CYS A 400 -2.61 -39.63 -3.44
CA CYS A 400 -3.65 -39.31 -4.41
C CYS A 400 -4.61 -38.29 -3.79
N VAL A 401 -4.61 -37.05 -4.28
CA VAL A 401 -5.34 -35.92 -3.70
C VAL A 401 -6.52 -35.55 -4.58
N LEU A 402 -7.67 -35.28 -3.96
CA LEU A 402 -8.87 -34.75 -4.61
C LEU A 402 -8.76 -33.21 -4.73
N THR A 403 -8.90 -32.68 -5.92
CA THR A 403 -8.99 -31.23 -6.20
C THR A 403 -10.42 -30.70 -5.98
N ASP A 404 -10.54 -29.37 -6.00
CA ASP A 404 -11.84 -28.68 -5.96
C ASP A 404 -12.70 -28.93 -7.21
N ASP A 405 -12.11 -29.35 -8.34
CA ASP A 405 -12.84 -29.73 -9.56
C ASP A 405 -13.30 -31.20 -9.58
N GLY A 406 -13.06 -31.94 -8.48
CA GLY A 406 -13.45 -33.33 -8.32
C GLY A 406 -12.53 -34.35 -8.99
N SER A 407 -11.43 -33.92 -9.61
CA SER A 407 -10.40 -34.81 -10.15
C SER A 407 -9.41 -35.27 -9.07
N THR A 408 -8.77 -36.42 -9.29
CA THR A 408 -7.78 -36.99 -8.37
C THR A 408 -6.43 -37.13 -9.04
N PHE A 409 -5.37 -36.63 -8.40
CA PHE A 409 -4.02 -36.59 -8.97
C PHE A 409 -2.95 -36.92 -7.93
N CYS A 410 -1.79 -37.34 -8.42
CA CYS A 410 -0.63 -37.62 -7.58
C CYS A 410 0.08 -36.34 -7.13
N ALA A 411 0.17 -36.16 -5.82
CA ALA A 411 0.89 -35.07 -5.15
C ALA A 411 2.04 -35.66 -4.33
N GLN A 412 3.25 -35.12 -4.48
CA GLN A 412 4.44 -35.61 -3.77
C GLN A 412 4.40 -35.18 -2.30
N PHE A 413 4.88 -36.02 -1.38
CA PHE A 413 5.03 -35.57 0.01
C PHE A 413 6.09 -34.46 0.12
N CYS A 414 5.82 -33.49 0.98
CA CYS A 414 6.70 -32.35 1.26
C CYS A 414 6.78 -32.10 2.78
N GLY A 415 7.72 -31.25 3.19
CA GLY A 415 7.91 -30.89 4.60
C GLY A 415 9.18 -31.49 5.21
N THR A 416 9.07 -32.13 6.38
CA THR A 416 10.20 -32.44 7.27
C THR A 416 11.32 -33.31 6.70
N ASN A 417 11.08 -34.00 5.57
CA ASN A 417 12.10 -34.79 4.87
C ASN A 417 12.80 -34.01 3.73
N GLY A 418 12.57 -32.70 3.61
CA GLY A 418 13.36 -31.80 2.74
C GLY A 418 13.02 -31.84 1.26
N VAL A 419 11.91 -32.44 0.85
CA VAL A 419 11.44 -32.35 -0.55
C VAL A 419 10.76 -30.99 -0.75
N GLU A 420 11.42 -30.11 -1.49
CA GLU A 420 10.86 -28.83 -1.93
C GLU A 420 9.78 -29.06 -3.00
N CYS A 421 8.69 -28.30 -2.93
CA CYS A 421 7.64 -28.40 -3.94
C CYS A 421 8.08 -27.73 -5.25
N PRO A 422 7.69 -28.28 -6.41
CA PRO A 422 7.97 -27.65 -7.69
C PRO A 422 7.40 -26.23 -7.77
N GLN A 423 7.97 -25.40 -8.63
CA GLN A 423 7.51 -24.04 -8.77
C GLN A 423 6.04 -24.00 -9.21
N GLY A 424 5.26 -23.19 -8.49
CA GLY A 424 3.80 -23.14 -8.65
C GLY A 424 3.02 -24.12 -7.76
N PHE A 425 3.69 -24.86 -6.88
CA PHE A 425 3.08 -25.78 -5.92
C PHE A 425 3.36 -25.33 -4.48
N ALA A 426 2.36 -25.45 -3.62
CA ALA A 426 2.45 -25.17 -2.20
C ALA A 426 2.46 -26.48 -1.40
N CYS A 427 3.23 -26.51 -0.32
CA CYS A 427 3.23 -27.63 0.61
C CYS A 427 2.04 -27.49 1.57
N LEU A 428 1.00 -28.31 1.38
CA LEU A 428 -0.25 -28.24 2.16
C LEU A 428 -0.48 -29.52 2.96
N GLY A 429 -0.94 -29.37 4.21
CA GLY A 429 -1.29 -30.49 5.08
C GLY A 429 -2.55 -31.23 4.61
N LEU A 430 -2.53 -32.55 4.68
CA LEU A 430 -3.70 -33.38 4.41
C LEU A 430 -4.66 -33.37 5.62
N SER A 431 -5.97 -33.18 5.39
CA SER A 431 -6.99 -33.16 6.44
C SER A 431 -7.01 -34.50 7.19
N GLY A 432 -6.54 -34.50 8.44
CA GLY A 432 -6.52 -35.67 9.32
C GLY A 432 -5.17 -36.38 9.48
N GLY A 433 -4.07 -35.82 8.99
CA GLY A 433 -2.72 -36.39 9.17
C GLY A 433 -1.62 -35.35 9.45
N THR A 434 -0.44 -35.84 9.83
CA THR A 434 0.79 -35.03 9.96
C THR A 434 1.55 -34.86 8.64
N GLN A 435 1.04 -35.44 7.56
CA GLN A 435 1.69 -35.43 6.25
C GLN A 435 1.23 -34.22 5.42
N SER A 436 2.19 -33.59 4.74
CA SER A 436 1.93 -32.52 3.79
C SER A 436 2.32 -32.97 2.38
N VAL A 437 1.65 -32.42 1.38
CA VAL A 437 1.87 -32.74 -0.03
C VAL A 437 1.93 -31.49 -0.90
N CYS A 438 2.66 -31.56 -2.01
CA CYS A 438 2.76 -30.49 -2.98
C CYS A 438 1.50 -30.43 -3.82
N VAL A 439 0.71 -29.36 -3.65
CA VAL A 439 -0.54 -29.12 -4.37
C VAL A 439 -0.36 -27.85 -5.19
N PRO A 440 -0.81 -27.80 -6.46
CA PRO A 440 -0.79 -26.56 -7.23
C PRO A 440 -1.44 -25.42 -6.44
N SER A 441 -0.90 -24.21 -6.50
CA SER A 441 -1.47 -23.07 -5.76
C SER A 441 -2.91 -22.76 -6.17
N ASP A 442 -3.29 -23.09 -7.41
CA ASP A 442 -4.65 -22.98 -7.95
C ASP A 442 -5.49 -24.27 -7.79
N ARG A 443 -4.93 -25.29 -7.13
CA ARG A 443 -5.52 -26.62 -6.91
C ARG A 443 -6.00 -27.31 -8.19
N ARG A 444 -5.41 -27.00 -9.34
CA ARG A 444 -5.73 -27.63 -10.63
C ARG A 444 -4.47 -28.19 -11.26
N CYS A 445 -4.50 -29.49 -11.56
CA CYS A 445 -3.40 -30.16 -12.25
C CYS A 445 -3.55 -30.18 -13.78
N ALA A 446 -4.74 -29.88 -14.31
CA ALA A 446 -4.98 -29.85 -15.75
C ALA A 446 -4.09 -28.79 -16.43
N GLY A 447 -3.24 -29.23 -17.36
CA GLY A 447 -2.30 -28.36 -18.09
C GLY A 447 -1.08 -27.90 -17.29
N LYS A 448 -0.97 -28.29 -16.01
CA LYS A 448 0.25 -28.10 -15.23
C LYS A 448 1.16 -29.30 -15.44
N CYS A 449 2.42 -29.04 -15.79
CA CYS A 449 3.43 -30.06 -16.04
C CYS A 449 3.07 -30.97 -17.23
N PRO A 450 2.94 -30.44 -18.46
CA PRO A 450 2.62 -31.24 -19.65
C PRO A 450 3.65 -32.32 -19.95
#